data_AF-A0A7C5JGM6-F1
#
_entry.id   AF-A0A7C5JGM6-F1
#
_cell.length_a   1.000
_cell.length_b   1.000
_cell.length_c   1.000
_cell.angle_alpha   90.00
_cell.angle_beta   90.00
_cell.angle_gamma   90.00
#
_symmetry.space_group_name_H-M   'P 1'
#
loop_
_entity.id
_entity.type
_entity.pdbx_description
1 polymer ?
#
loop_
_entity_poly.entity_id
_entity_poly.type
_entity_poly.pdbx_seq_one_letter_code
_entity_poly.pdbx_strand_id
1 'polypeptide(L)' 'MAKEFELNEMEFWDGNYAASQALRQAQVDVVAAYPITPSTPIVENYGAYQANGYVDGEFVMVESEH' A
#
# COMPACT_ATOMS: atom_id res chain seq x y z
N MET A 1 -12.27 -2.07 -10.97
CA MET A 1 -11.04 -2.75 -11.42
C MET A 1 -9.90 -1.77 -11.33
N ALA A 2 -8.82 -2.14 -10.65
CA ALA A 2 -7.65 -1.28 -10.47
C ALA A 2 -7.00 -0.92 -11.80
N LYS A 3 -6.45 0.30 -11.87
CA LYS A 3 -5.60 0.75 -12.97
C LYS A 3 -4.31 -0.06 -12.99
N GLU A 4 -3.78 -0.26 -14.19
CA GLU A 4 -2.45 -0.82 -14.37
C GLU A 4 -1.38 0.13 -13.82
N PHE A 5 -0.35 -0.43 -13.19
CA PHE A 5 0.79 0.30 -12.66
C PHE A 5 2.03 -0.16 -13.42
N GLU A 6 2.64 0.75 -14.17
CA GLU A 6 3.86 0.46 -14.92
C GLU A 6 5.07 0.40 -14.00
N LEU A 7 5.85 -0.67 -14.12
CA LEU A 7 7.09 -0.89 -13.39
C LEU A 7 8.24 -1.09 -14.38
N ASN A 8 9.45 -0.75 -13.95
CA ASN A 8 10.65 -1.11 -14.70
C ASN A 8 10.90 -2.62 -14.61
N GLU A 9 11.76 -3.15 -15.49
CA GLU A 9 12.20 -4.55 -15.44
C GLU A 9 12.88 -4.89 -14.09
N MET A 10 13.58 -3.91 -13.52
CA MET A 10 14.22 -4.02 -12.21
C MET A 10 13.94 -2.76 -11.40
N GLU A 11 13.55 -2.99 -10.15
CA GLU A 11 13.23 -1.94 -9.20
C GLU A 11 14.13 -2.08 -7.97
N PHE A 12 14.67 -0.96 -7.49
CA PHE A 12 15.47 -0.93 -6.26
C PHE A 12 14.70 -0.18 -5.18
N TRP A 13 14.16 -0.93 -4.22
CA TRP A 13 13.30 -0.41 -3.16
C TRP A 13 13.87 -0.72 -1.79
N ASP A 14 13.57 0.14 -0.81
CA ASP A 14 13.69 -0.25 0.59
C ASP A 14 12.59 -1.27 0.98
N GLY A 15 12.71 -1.85 2.18
CA GLY A 15 11.80 -2.88 2.64
C GLY A 15 10.34 -2.42 2.79
N ASN A 16 10.09 -1.17 3.18
CA ASN A 16 8.74 -0.67 3.35
C ASN A 16 8.06 -0.46 1.99
N TYR A 17 8.77 0.14 1.03
CA TYR A 17 8.25 0.36 -0.32
C TYR A 17 8.03 -0.97 -1.05
N ALA A 18 8.93 -1.95 -0.87
CA ALA A 18 8.74 -3.31 -1.40
C ALA A 18 7.50 -3.98 -0.80
N ALA A 19 7.27 -3.85 0.51
CA ALA A 19 6.07 -4.39 1.17
C ALA A 19 4.79 -3.71 0.66
N SER A 20 4.76 -2.38 0.52
CA SER A 20 3.58 -1.68 -0.01
C SER A 20 3.29 -2.05 -1.47
N GLN A 21 4.32 -2.26 -2.29
CA GLN A 21 4.17 -2.74 -3.66
C GLN A 21 3.63 -4.18 -3.72
N ALA A 22 4.04 -5.04 -2.79
CA ALA A 22 3.49 -6.39 -2.68
C ALA A 22 2.00 -6.35 -2.30
N LEU A 23 1.60 -5.53 -1.33
CA LEU A 23 0.19 -5.33 -0.96
C LEU A 23 -0.65 -4.81 -2.14
N ARG A 24 -0.11 -3.86 -2.92
CA ARG A 24 -0.77 -3.35 -4.13
C ARG A 24 -0.97 -4.47 -5.16
N GLN A 25 0.08 -5.24 -5.46
CA GLN A 25 0.03 -6.32 -6.45
C GLN A 25 -0.90 -7.46 -6.03
N ALA A 26 -0.98 -7.74 -4.73
CA ALA A 26 -1.91 -8.71 -4.17
C ALA A 26 -3.38 -8.28 -4.27
N GLN A 27 -3.67 -7.01 -4.59
CA GLN A 27 -5.03 -6.45 -4.65
C GLN A 27 -5.81 -6.77 -3.37
N VAL A 28 -5.23 -6.42 -2.21
CA VAL A 28 -5.87 -6.64 -0.92
C VAL A 28 -7.21 -5.90 -0.87
N ASP A 29 -8.28 -6.62 -0.50
CA ASP A 29 -9.64 -6.06 -0.48
C ASP A 29 -9.83 -4.99 0.60
N VAL A 30 -9.22 -5.17 1.77
CA VAL A 30 -9.34 -4.24 2.92
C VAL A 30 -8.01 -4.13 3.67
N VAL A 31 -7.57 -2.90 3.94
CA VAL A 31 -6.43 -2.59 4.83
C VAL A 31 -6.89 -1.68 5.96
N ALA A 32 -6.76 -2.18 7.19
CA ALA A 32 -6.85 -1.38 8.42
C ALA A 32 -5.47 -0.81 8.75
N ALA A 33 -5.33 0.51 8.76
CA ALA A 33 -4.05 1.19 8.85
C ALA A 33 -3.95 2.07 10.10
N TYR A 34 -2.81 1.93 10.80
CA TYR A 34 -2.38 2.82 11.85
C TYR A 34 -0.88 3.12 11.70
N PRO A 35 -0.46 4.41 11.76
CA PRO A 35 0.93 4.78 11.53
C PRO A 35 1.79 4.64 12.80
N ILE A 36 2.88 3.87 12.72
CA ILE A 36 3.92 3.82 13.75
C ILE A 36 5.31 3.61 13.14
N THR A 37 6.30 4.37 13.62
CA THR A 37 7.69 4.30 13.12
C THR A 37 8.32 2.94 13.48
N PRO A 38 9.04 2.28 12.55
CA PRO A 38 9.46 2.72 11.21
C PRO A 38 8.56 2.25 10.06
N SER A 39 7.43 1.62 10.33
CA SER A 39 6.57 0.97 9.33
C SER A 39 5.51 1.88 8.72
N THR A 40 5.36 3.11 9.21
CA THR A 40 4.46 4.14 8.65
C THR A 40 4.48 4.25 7.12
N PRO A 41 5.65 4.21 6.43
CA PRO A 41 5.66 4.34 4.98
C PRO A 41 4.90 3.24 4.23
N ILE A 42 4.71 2.06 4.82
CA ILE A 42 3.96 0.96 4.17
C ILE A 42 2.50 1.37 3.96
N VAL A 43 1.85 1.85 5.01
CA VAL A 43 0.43 2.24 4.98
C VAL A 43 0.22 3.57 4.28
N GLU A 44 1.18 4.50 4.36
CA GLU A 44 1.16 5.75 3.59
C GLU A 44 1.22 5.48 2.08
N ASN A 45 2.17 4.64 1.63
CA ASN A 45 2.29 4.28 0.22
C ASN A 45 1.07 3.52 -0.28
N TYR A 46 0.56 2.56 0.50
CA TYR A 46 -0.64 1.81 0.13
C TYR A 46 -1.88 2.72 0.01
N GLY A 47 -2.07 3.64 0.97
CA GLY A 47 -3.13 4.65 0.89
C GLY A 47 -3.02 5.51 -0.39
N ALA A 48 -1.80 5.87 -0.79
CA ALA A 48 -1.58 6.56 -2.06
C ALA A 48 -1.94 5.71 -3.28
N TYR A 49 -1.62 4.40 -3.28
CA TYR A 49 -2.01 3.51 -4.38
C TYR A 49 -3.53 3.38 -4.51
N GLN A 50 -4.23 3.25 -3.37
CA GLN A 50 -5.69 3.20 -3.32
C GLN A 50 -6.30 4.51 -3.83
N ALA A 51 -5.84 5.66 -3.32
CA ALA A 51 -6.36 6.97 -3.72
C ALA A 51 -6.16 7.27 -5.22
N ASN A 52 -5.09 6.74 -5.83
CA ASN A 52 -4.83 6.88 -7.26
C ASN A 52 -5.54 5.83 -8.14
N GLY A 53 -6.23 4.86 -7.52
CA GLY A 53 -6.99 3.80 -8.18
C GLY A 53 -6.15 2.63 -8.67
N TYR A 54 -4.95 2.42 -8.11
CA TYR A 54 -4.09 1.26 -8.41
C TYR A 54 -4.39 0.03 -7.54
N VAL A 55 -5.32 0.17 -6.60
CA VAL A 55 -5.89 -0.92 -5.80
C VAL A 55 -7.40 -0.75 -5.82
N ASP A 56 -8.10 -1.84 -6.06
CA ASP A 56 -9.56 -1.91 -5.96
C ASP A 56 -9.93 -2.49 -4.60
N GLY A 57 -9.83 -1.66 -3.55
CA GLY A 57 -10.02 -2.07 -2.16
C GLY A 57 -10.27 -0.89 -1.22
N GLU A 58 -10.60 -1.20 0.03
CA GLU A 58 -10.88 -0.23 1.07
C GLU A 58 -9.65 0.02 1.96
N PHE A 59 -9.37 1.30 2.21
CA PHE A 59 -8.33 1.74 3.14
C PHE A 59 -8.98 2.45 4.32
N VAL A 60 -8.86 1.87 5.51
CA VAL A 60 -9.51 2.34 6.72
C VAL A 60 -8.45 2.78 7.72
N MET A 61 -8.46 4.07 8.09
CA MET A 61 -7.65 4.56 9.19
C MET A 61 -8.34 4.19 10.51
N VAL A 62 -7.67 3.36 11.30
CA VAL A 62 -8.16 2.95 12.63
C VAL A 62 -7.58 3.85 13.73
N GLU A 63 -8.16 3.82 14.92
CA GLU A 63 -7.75 4.65 16.05
C GLU A 63 -6.47 4.17 16.74
N SER A 64 -6.16 2.87 16.63
CA SER A 64 -4.97 2.22 17.21
C SER A 64 -4.68 0.88 16.53
N GLU A 65 -3.57 0.22 16.87
CA GLU A 65 -3.27 -1.13 16.37
C GLU A 65 -4.15 -2.24 16.97
N HIS A 66 -4.96 -1.96 18.01
CA HIS A 66 -5.78 -2.93 18.73
C HIS A 66 -7.16 -3.17 18.12
#